data_AF-A0A363SXS0-F1
#
_entry.id   AF-A0A363SXS0-F1
#
_cell.length_a   1.000
_cell.length_b   1.000
_cell.length_c   1.000
_cell.angle_alpha   90.00
_cell.angle_beta   90.00
_cell.angle_gamma   90.00
#
_symmetry.space_group_name_H-M   'P 1'
#
loop_
_entity.id
_entity.type
_entity.pdbx_description
1 polymer ?
#
loop_
_entity_poly.entity_id
_entity_poly.type
_entity_poly.pdbx_seq_one_letter_code
_entity_poly.pdbx_strand_id
1 'polypeptide(L)'
;MIEIKILSYHSAQRYAVRQTVLSAQRIIHDEHPDVNINIMELKDWFTIEQYTPILAAPSLVVNEKLVCAGRFPARDEVLGWLRGALAE
;
A
#
# COMPACT_ATOMS: atom_id res chain seq x y z
N MET A 1 -12.38 3.88 -7.08
CA MET A 1 -12.19 3.13 -5.81
C MET A 1 -10.81 2.51 -5.86
N ILE A 2 -9.95 2.79 -4.90
CA ILE A 2 -8.56 2.32 -4.88
C ILE A 2 -8.42 1.23 -3.82
N GLU A 3 -7.86 0.09 -4.19
CA GLU A 3 -7.55 -0.99 -3.26
C GLU A 3 -6.06 -1.01 -2.93
N ILE A 4 -5.74 -0.97 -1.64
CA ILE A 4 -4.38 -1.01 -1.10
C ILE A 4 -4.23 -2.27 -0.27
N LYS A 5 -3.20 -3.07 -0.57
CA LYS A 5 -2.86 -4.28 0.18
C LYS A 5 -1.48 -4.13 0.83
N ILE A 6 -1.41 -4.33 2.14
CA ILE A 6 -0.17 -4.32 2.93
C ILE A 6 0.22 -5.77 3.23
N LEU A 7 1.39 -6.20 2.76
CA LEU A 7 1.85 -7.59 2.85
C LEU A 7 2.97 -7.71 3.90
N SER A 8 2.69 -8.34 5.05
CA SER A 8 3.71 -8.70 6.05
C SER A 8 3.14 -9.60 7.16
N TYR A 9 3.97 -10.47 7.74
CA TYR A 9 3.64 -11.27 8.93
C TYR A 9 3.70 -10.47 10.22
N HIS A 10 4.59 -9.49 10.29
CA HIS A 10 4.87 -8.76 11.53
C HIS A 10 3.90 -7.60 11.69
N SER A 11 3.16 -7.61 12.81
CA SER A 11 2.21 -6.56 13.15
C SER A 11 2.85 -5.17 13.18
N ALA A 12 4.08 -5.04 13.68
CA ALA A 12 4.81 -3.77 13.71
C ALA A 12 5.09 -3.21 12.30
N GLN A 13 5.45 -4.07 11.34
CA GLN A 13 5.70 -3.65 9.96
C GLN A 13 4.40 -3.20 9.30
N ARG A 14 3.32 -3.97 9.45
CA ARG A 14 2.00 -3.57 8.92
C ARG A 14 1.52 -2.26 9.53
N TYR A 15 1.69 -2.09 10.84
CA TYR A 15 1.33 -0.85 11.53
C TYR A 15 2.08 0.36 10.95
N ALA A 16 3.40 0.27 10.79
CA ALA A 16 4.22 1.36 10.25
C ALA A 16 3.81 1.75 8.81
N VAL A 17 3.60 0.75 7.94
CA VAL A 17 3.13 1.00 6.56
C VAL A 17 1.72 1.58 6.58
N ARG A 18 0.82 1.07 7.43
CA ARG A 18 -0.55 1.57 7.57
C ARG A 18 -0.58 3.03 7.98
N GLN A 19 0.24 3.45 8.94
CA GLN A 19 0.31 4.88 9.33
C GLN A 19 0.73 5.78 8.17
N THR A 20 1.68 5.30 7.35
CA THR A 20 2.13 6.02 6.16
C THR A 20 1.01 6.13 5.12
N VAL A 21 0.28 5.04 4.87
CA VAL A 21 -0.86 5.01 3.94
C VAL A 21 -1.99 5.92 4.43
N LEU A 22 -2.32 5.90 5.73
CA LEU A 22 -3.35 6.78 6.31
C LEU A 22 -2.98 8.27 6.18
N SER A 23 -1.70 8.60 6.38
CA SER A 23 -1.21 9.97 6.17
C SER A 23 -1.36 10.40 4.71
N ALA A 24 -1.09 9.52 3.75
CA ALA A 24 -1.25 9.83 2.33
C ALA A 24 -2.73 9.91 1.92
N GLN A 25 -3.57 8.99 2.44
CA GLN A 25 -5.02 8.99 2.22
C GLN A 25 -5.65 10.32 2.64
N ARG A 26 -5.24 10.89 3.78
CA ARG A 26 -5.77 12.18 4.24
C ARG A 26 -5.55 13.30 3.22
N ILE A 27 -4.34 13.39 2.66
CA ILE A 27 -4.00 14.39 1.66
C ILE A 27 -4.82 14.17 0.38
N ILE A 28 -4.91 12.92 -0.09
CA ILE A 28 -5.71 12.59 -1.28
C ILE A 28 -7.20 12.86 -1.06
N HIS A 29 -7.72 12.63 0.14
CA HIS A 29 -9.11 12.92 0.47
C HIS A 29 -9.40 14.44 0.49
N ASP A 30 -8.43 15.24 0.95
CA ASP A 30 -8.52 16.71 0.90
C ASP A 30 -8.49 17.22 -0.56
N GLU A 31 -7.68 16.60 -1.43
CA GLU A 31 -7.60 16.93 -2.88
C GLU A 31 -8.81 16.40 -3.68
N HIS A 32 -9.30 15.21 -3.34
CA HIS A 32 -10.33 14.46 -4.06
C HIS A 32 -11.26 13.73 -3.07
N PRO A 33 -12.29 14.40 -2.53
CA PRO A 33 -13.17 13.84 -1.50
C PRO A 33 -14.02 12.66 -2.02
N ASP A 34 -14.19 12.55 -3.33
CA ASP A 34 -15.02 11.53 -4.00
C ASP A 34 -14.31 10.16 -4.11
N VAL A 35 -13.00 10.12 -3.83
CA VAL A 35 -12.19 8.91 -3.98
C VAL A 35 -12.31 8.03 -2.74
N ASN A 36 -12.85 6.83 -2.93
CA ASN A 36 -12.91 5.82 -1.88
C ASN A 36 -11.66 4.92 -1.90
N ILE A 37 -10.96 4.82 -0.76
CA ILE A 37 -9.73 4.01 -0.58
C ILE A 37 -10.00 2.89 0.43
N ASN A 38 -9.81 1.65 -0.01
CA ASN A 38 -9.94 0.45 0.83
C ASN A 38 -8.55 -0.09 1.20
N ILE A 39 -8.25 -0.22 2.50
CA ILE A 39 -6.95 -0.67 3.01
C ILE A 39 -7.08 -2.06 3.64
N MET A 40 -6.41 -3.05 3.06
CA MET A 40 -6.39 -4.44 3.49
C MET A 40 -5.00 -4.88 3.96
N GLU A 41 -4.95 -5.78 4.93
CA GLU A 41 -3.71 -6.37 5.45
C GLU A 41 -3.67 -7.87 5.15
N LEU A 42 -2.64 -8.29 4.42
CA LEU A 42 -2.38 -9.69 4.11
C LEU A 42 -1.26 -10.20 5.01
N LYS A 43 -1.60 -11.18 5.84
CA LYS A 43 -0.72 -11.74 6.89
C LYS A 43 -0.36 -13.21 6.68
N ASP A 44 -0.98 -13.85 5.70
CA ASP A 44 -0.81 -15.26 5.38
C ASP A 44 0.18 -15.44 4.22
N TRP A 45 1.00 -16.49 4.31
CA TRP A 45 2.02 -16.77 3.30
C TRP A 45 1.43 -17.10 1.94
N PHE A 46 0.43 -18.00 1.89
CA PHE A 46 -0.19 -18.43 0.64
C PHE A 46 -0.84 -17.28 -0.11
N THR A 47 -1.27 -16.24 0.61
CA THR A 47 -1.80 -15.03 0.02
C THR A 47 -0.70 -14.05 -0.39
N ILE A 48 0.40 -13.96 0.36
CA ILE A 48 1.52 -13.06 0.07
C ILE A 48 2.34 -13.54 -1.15
N GLU A 49 2.55 -14.86 -1.28
CA GLU A 49 3.34 -15.44 -2.38
C GLU A 49 2.75 -15.18 -3.76
N GLN A 50 1.43 -14.93 -3.84
CA GLN A 50 0.74 -14.54 -5.08
C GLN A 50 1.25 -13.21 -5.65
N TYR A 51 1.78 -12.32 -4.80
CA TYR A 51 2.20 -10.97 -5.18
C TYR A 51 3.72 -10.80 -5.19
N THR A 52 4.46 -11.64 -4.45
CA THR A 52 5.92 -11.53 -4.35
C THR A 52 6.53 -12.95 -4.28
N PRO A 53 7.32 -13.39 -5.28
CA PRO A 53 7.92 -14.73 -5.28
C PRO A 53 9.05 -14.91 -4.26
N ILE A 54 9.56 -13.81 -3.70
CA ILE A 54 10.56 -13.79 -2.62
C ILE A 54 9.99 -12.87 -1.53
N LEU A 55 9.95 -13.34 -0.29
CA LEU A 55 9.44 -12.65 0.88
C LEU A 55 10.26 -11.38 1.19
N ALA A 56 10.00 -10.31 0.43
CA ALA A 56 10.64 -9.02 0.56
C ALA A 56 9.69 -8.11 1.38
N ALA A 57 9.61 -8.35 2.69
CA ALA A 57 8.77 -7.56 3.56
C ALA A 57 9.52 -6.34 4.13
N PRO A 58 8.88 -5.16 4.25
CA PRO A 58 7.51 -4.88 3.82
C PRO A 58 7.41 -4.59 2.30
N SER A 59 6.25 -4.91 1.72
CA SER A 59 5.89 -4.64 0.32
C SER A 59 4.57 -3.86 0.20
N LEU A 60 4.42 -3.05 -0.85
CA LEU A 60 3.21 -2.27 -1.17
C LEU A 60 2.73 -2.59 -2.58
N VAL A 61 1.43 -2.90 -2.70
CA VAL A 61 0.72 -3.15 -3.96
C VAL A 61 -0.39 -2.11 -4.13
N VAL A 62 -0.51 -1.54 -5.32
CA VAL A 62 -1.56 -0.58 -5.71
C VAL A 62 -2.20 -1.09 -7.00
N ASN A 63 -3.53 -1.24 -7.04
CA ASN A 63 -4.28 -1.78 -8.19
C ASN A 63 -3.65 -3.06 -8.77
N GLU A 64 -3.42 -4.07 -7.92
CA GLU A 64 -2.76 -5.34 -8.26
C GLU A 64 -1.31 -5.25 -8.78
N LYS A 65 -0.69 -4.07 -8.77
CA LYS A 65 0.71 -3.86 -9.18
C LYS A 65 1.63 -3.68 -7.98
N LEU A 66 2.68 -4.48 -7.89
CA LEU A 66 3.73 -4.33 -6.87
C LEU A 66 4.57 -3.07 -7.15
N VAL A 67 4.52 -2.10 -6.25
CA VAL A 67 5.20 -0.79 -6.39
C VAL A 67 6.35 -0.57 -5.41
N CYS A 68 6.37 -1.30 -4.29
CA CYS A 68 7.47 -1.27 -3.32
C CYS A 68 7.72 -2.70 -2.78
N ALA A 69 8.98 -3.10 -2.68
CA ALA A 69 9.36 -4.42 -2.18
C ALA A 69 10.59 -4.35 -1.25
N GLY A 70 10.54 -5.05 -0.12
CA GLY A 70 11.66 -5.23 0.80
C GLY A 70 12.11 -3.99 1.56
N ARG A 71 11.31 -2.92 1.58
CA ARG A 71 11.67 -1.66 2.22
C ARG A 71 10.44 -0.85 2.62
N PHE A 72 10.64 0.07 3.56
CA PHE A 72 9.62 1.06 3.92
C PHE A 72 9.61 2.18 2.88
N PRO A 73 8.45 2.47 2.25
CA PRO A 73 8.33 3.60 1.34
C PRO A 73 8.28 4.93 2.10
N ALA A 74 8.83 5.99 1.51
CA ALA A 74 8.66 7.36 2.00
C ALA A 74 7.30 7.93 1.58
N ARG A 75 6.83 8.98 2.27
CA ARG A 75 5.53 9.60 2.01
C ARG A 75 5.36 10.06 0.56
N ASP A 76 6.37 10.74 0.02
CA ASP A 76 6.31 11.31 -1.33
C ASP A 76 6.27 10.23 -2.42
N GLU A 77 6.90 9.07 -2.18
CA GLU A 77 6.81 7.93 -3.10
C GLU A 77 5.39 7.37 -3.15
N VAL A 78 4.75 7.21 -1.97
CA VAL A 78 3.36 6.77 -1.87
C VAL A 78 2.42 7.74 -2.59
N LEU A 79 2.62 9.05 -2.42
CA LEU A 79 1.85 10.06 -3.15
C LEU A 79 2.01 9.94 -4.66
N GLY A 80 3.23 9.68 -5.14
CA GLY A 80 3.49 9.45 -6.57
C GLY A 80 2.71 8.27 -7.12
N TRP A 81 2.72 7.12 -6.43
CA TRP A 81 1.99 5.93 -6.88
C TRP A 81 0.48 6.11 -6.84
N LEU A 82 -0.05 6.78 -5.80
CA LEU A 82 -1.49 7.05 -5.71
C LEU A 82 -1.97 8.00 -6.80
N ARG A 83 -1.20 9.06 -7.10
CA ARG A 83 -1.52 9.99 -8.19
C ARG A 83 -1.46 9.31 -9.56
N GLY A 84 -0.47 8.45 -9.77
CA GLY A 84 -0.40 7.62 -10.99
C GLY A 84 -1.64 6.73 -11.15
N ALA A 85 -2.07 6.09 -10.07
CA ALA A 85 -3.26 5.22 -10.08
C ALA A 85 -4.60 5.96 -10.23
N LEU A 86 -4.65 7.28 -10.01
CA LEU A 86 -5.83 8.12 -10.27
C LEU A 86 -5.94 8.58 -11.73
N ALA A 87 -4.81 8.62 -12.45
CA ALA A 87 -4.75 9.06 -13.84
C ALA A 87 -4.97 7.92 -14.85
N GLU A 88 -5.07 6.68 -14.36
CA GLU A 88 -5.28 5.44 -15.12
C GLU A 88 -6.75 5.01 -15.00
#